data_AF-A0AAN6MA56-F1
#
_entry.id   AF-A0AAN6MA56-F1
#
_cell.length_a   1.000
_cell.length_b   1.000
_cell.length_c   1.000
_cell.angle_alpha   90.00
_cell.angle_beta   90.00
_cell.angle_gamma   90.00
#
_symmetry.space_group_name_H-M   'P 1'
#
loop_
_entity.id
_entity.type
_entity.pdbx_description
1 polymer ?
#
loop_
_entity_poly.entity_id
_entity_poly.type
_entity_poly.pdbx_seq_one_letter_code
_entity_poly.pdbx_strand_id
1 'polypeptide(L)'
;MELRGNPLVAFANEFHDRGATDHNYALIFGCAPEEYTTPVAIAGVFYNGPAAEGEQFFAPLLALNPIANKTGVLPYPTANTLFSPNFEGPGRRLMGSCSILMPLDATVMADAGRRFLDFTISRRGMGKSILVVEFFPTAAIRATPHDSTAFANRGEHYLA
;
A
#
# COMPACT_ATOMS: atom_id res chain seq x y z
N MET A 1 0.96 -4.80 -26.28
CA MET A 1 1.50 -4.19 -25.06
C MET A 1 1.93 -5.33 -24.17
N GLU A 2 3.20 -5.74 -24.28
CA GLU A 2 3.74 -6.91 -23.59
C GLU A 2 3.66 -6.73 -22.07
N LEU A 3 3.20 -7.76 -21.37
CA LEU A 3 3.08 -7.87 -19.90
C LEU A 3 4.45 -7.94 -19.19
N ARG A 4 5.42 -7.12 -19.59
CA ARG A 4 6.62 -6.87 -18.80
C ARG A 4 6.25 -5.92 -17.66
N GLY A 5 5.77 -6.53 -16.58
CA GLY A 5 5.76 -6.02 -15.20
C GLY A 5 5.02 -4.71 -14.96
N ASN A 6 3.89 -4.76 -14.25
CA ASN A 6 3.35 -3.56 -13.61
C ASN A 6 4.47 -2.94 -12.73
N PRO A 7 4.93 -1.71 -13.00
CA PRO A 7 6.11 -1.14 -12.34
C PRO A 7 5.94 -0.98 -10.82
N LEU A 8 4.70 -0.83 -10.34
CA LEU A 8 4.39 -0.79 -8.91
C LEU A 8 4.60 -2.17 -8.27
N VAL A 9 4.20 -3.24 -8.97
CA VAL A 9 4.42 -4.62 -8.52
C VAL A 9 5.90 -5.00 -8.61
N ALA A 10 6.59 -4.57 -9.66
CA ALA A 10 8.03 -4.77 -9.79
C ALA A 10 8.78 -4.13 -8.61
N PHE A 11 8.42 -2.88 -8.27
CA PHE A 11 9.00 -2.21 -7.11
C PHE A 11 8.62 -2.88 -5.78
N ALA A 12 7.40 -3.43 -5.64
CA ALA A 12 7.03 -4.20 -4.45
C ALA A 12 7.95 -5.40 -4.21
N ASN A 13 8.24 -6.15 -5.28
CA ASN A 13 9.17 -7.29 -5.23
C ASN A 13 10.59 -6.84 -4.90
N GLU A 14 11.07 -5.78 -5.56
CA GLU A 14 12.38 -5.20 -5.24
C GLU A 14 12.46 -4.69 -3.79
N PHE A 15 11.42 -4.03 -3.29
CA PHE A 15 11.34 -3.55 -1.91
C PHE A 15 11.47 -4.69 -0.90
N HIS A 16 10.80 -5.82 -1.16
CA HIS A 16 10.93 -7.02 -0.35
C HIS A 16 12.36 -7.57 -0.37
N ASP A 17 12.96 -7.68 -1.56
CA ASP A 17 14.33 -8.19 -1.73
C ASP A 17 15.39 -7.29 -1.07
N ARG A 18 15.14 -5.97 -0.99
CA ARG A 18 16.01 -5.02 -0.27
C ARG A 18 16.03 -5.26 1.24
N GLY A 19 15.01 -5.92 1.80
CA GLY A 19 14.96 -6.23 3.24
C GLY A 19 14.96 -5.00 4.15
N ALA A 20 14.33 -3.89 3.71
CA ALA A 20 14.31 -2.64 4.47
C ALA A 20 13.71 -2.82 5.87
N THR A 21 14.32 -2.20 6.88
CA THR A 21 14.01 -2.44 8.30
C THR A 21 13.16 -1.37 8.98
N ASP A 22 12.97 -0.22 8.33
CA ASP A 22 12.35 0.98 8.91
C ASP A 22 11.64 1.86 7.87
N HIS A 23 11.29 1.29 6.72
CA HIS A 23 10.58 1.97 5.64
C HIS A 23 9.35 1.15 5.27
N ASN A 24 8.33 1.80 4.71
CA ASN A 24 7.11 1.13 4.28
C ASN A 24 6.77 1.50 2.85
N TYR A 25 6.17 0.53 2.14
CA TYR A 25 5.55 0.72 0.85
C TYR A 25 4.12 0.15 0.88
N ALA A 26 3.19 0.81 0.21
CA ALA A 26 1.83 0.32 0.05
C ALA A 26 1.40 0.46 -1.42
N LEU A 27 0.89 -0.63 -1.99
CA LEU A 27 0.21 -0.62 -3.29
C LEU A 27 -1.29 -0.54 -3.04
N ILE A 28 -1.90 0.58 -3.41
CA ILE A 28 -3.32 0.86 -3.13
C ILE A 28 -4.08 1.03 -4.44
N PHE A 29 -5.26 0.42 -4.53
CA PHE A 29 -6.26 0.69 -5.56
C PHE A 29 -7.47 1.37 -4.93
N GLY A 30 -7.90 2.49 -5.48
CA GLY A 30 -9.04 3.25 -4.99
C GLY A 30 -9.47 4.35 -5.96
N CYS A 31 -10.23 5.32 -5.47
CA CYS A 31 -10.63 6.49 -6.26
C CYS A 31 -10.05 7.79 -5.68
N ALA A 32 -9.73 8.76 -6.54
CA ALA A 32 -9.21 10.09 -6.17
C ALA A 32 -9.54 11.13 -7.27
N PRO A 33 -9.33 12.45 -7.07
CA PRO A 33 -9.14 13.18 -5.81
C PRO A 33 -10.46 13.27 -5.02
N GLU A 34 -10.64 14.25 -4.13
CA GLU A 34 -11.59 14.35 -3.00
C GLU A 34 -13.05 13.92 -3.26
N GLU A 35 -13.51 13.94 -4.50
CA GLU A 35 -14.84 13.44 -4.92
C GLU A 35 -14.89 11.91 -5.08
N TYR A 36 -13.74 11.23 -5.03
CA TYR A 36 -13.55 9.79 -5.21
C TYR A 36 -14.18 9.25 -6.50
N THR A 37 -13.94 9.95 -7.62
CA THR A 37 -14.58 9.67 -8.92
C THR A 37 -13.65 8.99 -9.93
N THR A 38 -12.34 9.17 -9.83
CA THR A 38 -11.38 8.61 -10.81
C THR A 38 -10.66 7.40 -10.21
N PRO A 39 -10.79 6.20 -10.81
CA PRO A 39 -9.99 5.04 -10.42
C PRO A 39 -8.49 5.30 -10.57
N VAL A 40 -7.72 4.99 -9.53
CA VAL A 40 -6.28 5.21 -9.47
C VAL A 40 -5.55 4.05 -8.78
N ALA A 41 -4.30 3.83 -9.17
CA ALA A 41 -3.32 3.12 -8.37
C ALA A 41 -2.45 4.14 -7.62
N ILE A 42 -2.25 3.94 -6.32
CA ILE A 42 -1.53 4.85 -5.44
C ILE A 42 -0.35 4.08 -4.84
N ALA A 43 0.84 4.70 -4.91
CA ALA A 43 2.02 4.26 -4.19
C ALA A 43 2.13 5.05 -2.88
N GLY A 44 1.78 4.40 -1.76
CA GLY A 44 2.03 4.96 -0.42
C GLY A 44 3.48 4.66 -0.02
N VAL A 45 4.25 5.68 0.32
CA VAL A 45 5.67 5.50 0.69
C VAL A 45 5.97 6.17 2.02
N PHE A 46 6.82 5.54 2.82
CA PHE A 46 7.36 6.09 4.06
C PHE A 46 8.84 5.73 4.16
N TYR A 47 9.68 6.75 4.31
CA TYR A 47 11.10 6.61 4.61
C TYR A 47 11.39 7.27 5.96
N ASN A 48 12.02 6.55 6.88
CA ASN A 48 12.34 7.05 8.21
C ASN A 48 13.75 7.67 8.22
N GLY A 49 13.91 8.83 7.61
CA GLY A 49 15.23 9.45 7.53
C GLY A 49 15.29 10.70 6.66
N PRO A 50 16.51 11.10 6.24
CA PRO A 50 16.72 12.27 5.40
C PRO A 50 15.99 12.18 4.05
N ALA A 51 15.47 13.33 3.58
CA ALA A 51 14.71 13.41 2.34
C ALA A 51 15.47 12.85 1.13
N ALA A 52 16.74 13.23 0.98
CA ALA A 52 17.57 12.83 -0.14
C ALA A 52 17.74 11.30 -0.24
N GLU A 53 17.88 10.62 0.90
CA GLU A 53 17.98 9.17 0.94
C GLU A 53 16.64 8.52 0.60
N GLY A 54 15.53 9.06 1.11
CA GLY A 54 14.19 8.58 0.77
C GLY A 54 13.85 8.76 -0.71
N GLU A 55 14.21 9.90 -1.30
CA GLU A 55 14.06 10.16 -2.73
C GLU A 55 14.89 9.19 -3.57
N GLN A 56 16.13 8.92 -3.15
CA GLN A 56 16.97 7.92 -3.81
C GLN A 56 16.39 6.51 -3.65
N PHE A 57 15.89 6.16 -2.47
CA PHE A 57 15.32 4.85 -2.18
C PHE A 57 14.06 4.59 -3.03
N PHE A 58 13.17 5.58 -3.14
CA PHE A 58 11.93 5.50 -3.92
C PHE A 58 12.06 6.06 -5.36
N ALA A 59 13.27 6.31 -5.84
CA ALA A 59 13.52 6.85 -7.17
C ALA A 59 12.81 6.07 -8.31
N PRO A 60 12.75 4.71 -8.28
CA PRO A 60 12.02 3.97 -9.31
C PRO A 60 10.52 4.33 -9.38
N LEU A 61 9.88 4.62 -8.24
CA LEU A 61 8.48 5.06 -8.20
C LEU A 61 8.32 6.52 -8.62
N LEU A 62 9.22 7.40 -8.17
CA LEU A 62 9.19 8.82 -8.51
C LEU A 62 9.39 9.06 -10.02
N ALA A 63 10.18 8.20 -10.68
CA ALA A 63 10.41 8.25 -12.13
C ALA A 63 9.20 7.82 -12.98
N LEU A 64 8.13 7.29 -12.38
CA LEU A 64 6.92 6.86 -13.11
C LEU A 64 6.04 8.02 -13.58
N ASN A 65 6.41 9.27 -13.28
CA ASN A 65 5.62 10.47 -13.59
C ASN A 65 4.17 10.36 -13.09
N PRO A 66 3.95 10.25 -11.77
CA PRO A 66 2.61 10.11 -11.22
C PRO A 66 1.77 11.35 -11.56
N ILE A 67 0.47 11.14 -11.79
CA ILE A 67 -0.50 12.23 -12.02
C ILE A 67 -0.54 13.25 -10.87
N ALA A 68 -0.15 12.84 -9.67
CA ALA A 68 0.07 13.69 -8.52
C ALA A 68 1.20 13.12 -7.67
N ASN A 69 2.23 13.92 -7.40
CA ASN A 69 3.23 13.61 -6.40
C ASN A 69 2.95 14.43 -5.12
N LYS A 70 2.69 13.74 -4.00
CA LYS A 70 2.45 14.34 -2.69
C LYS A 70 3.52 13.95 -1.66
N THR A 71 4.65 13.37 -2.09
CA THR A 71 5.76 13.06 -1.19
C THR A 71 6.37 14.34 -0.64
N GLY A 72 6.80 14.30 0.62
CA GLY A 72 7.49 15.40 1.27
C GLY A 72 7.95 15.02 2.66
N VAL A 73 8.81 15.84 3.25
CA VAL A 73 9.25 15.66 4.63
C VAL A 73 8.15 16.09 5.57
N LEU A 74 7.76 15.18 6.46
CA LEU A 74 6.74 15.43 7.48
C LEU A 74 7.24 14.97 8.85
N PRO A 75 6.93 15.70 9.94
CA PRO A 75 7.06 15.16 11.28
C PRO A 75 6.24 13.88 11.41
N TYR A 76 6.77 12.86 12.09
CA TYR A 76 6.10 11.57 12.27
C TYR A 76 4.66 11.69 12.81
N PRO A 77 4.35 12.55 13.82
CA PRO A 77 2.97 12.71 14.28
C PRO A 77 2.00 13.14 13.16
N THR A 78 2.46 13.98 12.24
CA THR A 78 1.68 14.42 11.07
C THR A 78 1.58 13.31 10.03
N ALA A 79 2.67 12.57 9.77
CA ALA A 79 2.67 11.45 8.85
C ALA A 79 1.69 10.35 9.29
N ASN A 80 1.64 10.05 10.59
CA ASN A 80 0.78 9.03 11.19
C ASN A 80 -0.73 9.38 11.10
N THR A 81 -1.10 10.60 10.71
CA THR A 81 -2.51 11.01 10.54
C THR A 81 -2.95 11.10 9.08
N LEU A 82 -2.07 10.84 8.10
CA LEU A 82 -2.36 11.11 6.68
C LEU A 82 -3.59 10.37 6.15
N PHE A 83 -3.88 9.18 6.67
CA PHE A 83 -5.05 8.41 6.24
C PHE A 83 -6.31 8.68 7.07
N SER A 84 -6.21 9.32 8.25
CA SER A 84 -7.35 9.53 9.15
C SER A 84 -8.54 10.24 8.48
N PRO A 85 -8.37 11.32 7.70
CA PRO A 85 -9.49 12.01 7.06
C PRO A 85 -10.29 11.13 6.09
N ASN A 86 -9.66 10.11 5.49
CA ASN A 86 -10.36 9.19 4.59
C ASN A 86 -11.37 8.29 5.33
N PHE A 87 -11.15 8.10 6.64
CA PHE A 87 -11.95 7.21 7.48
C PHE A 87 -12.94 7.94 8.38
N GLU A 88 -12.90 9.27 8.43
CA GLU A 88 -13.83 10.09 9.22
C GLU A 88 -15.31 9.90 8.82
N GLY A 89 -16.19 10.15 9.79
CA GLY A 89 -17.64 10.09 9.65
C GLY A 89 -18.30 8.88 10.32
N PRO A 90 -19.62 8.95 10.56
CA PRO A 90 -20.37 7.88 11.20
C PRO A 90 -20.52 6.66 10.27
N GLY A 91 -20.61 5.47 10.86
CA GLY A 91 -20.96 4.23 10.16
C GLY A 91 -19.99 3.08 10.38
N ARG A 92 -20.42 1.87 10.03
CA ARG A 92 -19.59 0.66 10.07
C ARG A 92 -18.86 0.51 8.74
N ARG A 93 -17.54 0.34 8.80
CA ARG A 93 -16.74 -0.05 7.63
C ARG A 93 -16.74 -1.57 7.51
N LEU A 94 -16.85 -2.07 6.28
CA LEU A 94 -16.57 -3.47 6.00
C LEU A 94 -15.07 -3.60 5.75
N MET A 95 -14.41 -4.49 6.49
CA MET A 95 -12.99 -4.78 6.33
C MET A 95 -12.85 -6.29 6.13
N GLY A 96 -11.97 -6.67 5.21
CA GLY A 96 -11.49 -8.02 5.03
C GLY A 96 -10.00 -7.94 4.77
N SER A 97 -9.28 -9.01 5.10
CA SER A 97 -7.85 -9.09 4.84
C SER A 97 -7.42 -10.49 4.45
N CYS A 98 -6.27 -10.60 3.81
CA CYS A 98 -5.58 -11.85 3.54
C CYS A 98 -4.07 -11.70 3.75
N SER A 99 -3.39 -12.83 3.84
CA SER A 99 -1.93 -12.86 3.82
C SER A 99 -1.43 -12.88 2.37
N ILE A 100 -0.36 -12.15 2.11
CA ILE A 100 0.31 -12.07 0.81
C ILE A 100 1.71 -12.66 0.91
N LEU A 101 2.01 -13.59 0.01
CA LEU A 101 3.33 -14.17 -0.16
C LEU A 101 4.08 -13.48 -1.30
N MET A 102 5.39 -13.34 -1.14
CA MET A 102 6.27 -12.80 -2.17
C MET A 102 6.91 -13.93 -3.00
N PRO A 103 7.29 -13.67 -4.26
CA PRO A 103 7.05 -12.43 -5.01
C PRO A 103 5.58 -12.30 -5.45
N LEU A 104 5.12 -11.07 -5.64
CA LEU A 104 3.83 -10.78 -6.24
C LEU A 104 3.83 -11.12 -7.73
N ASP A 105 2.71 -11.68 -8.18
CA ASP A 105 2.39 -11.81 -9.60
C ASP A 105 1.69 -10.54 -10.12
N ALA A 106 2.28 -9.90 -11.12
CA ALA A 106 1.76 -8.66 -11.68
C ALA A 106 0.39 -8.80 -12.36
N THR A 107 0.10 -9.98 -12.93
CA THR A 107 -1.19 -10.27 -13.57
C THR A 107 -2.27 -10.44 -12.51
N VAL A 108 -1.99 -11.18 -11.43
CA VAL A 108 -2.91 -11.37 -10.31
C VAL A 108 -3.21 -10.03 -9.63
N MET A 109 -2.19 -9.21 -9.38
CA MET A 109 -2.37 -7.90 -8.75
C MET A 109 -3.15 -6.93 -9.64
N ALA A 110 -2.89 -6.93 -10.95
CA ALA A 110 -3.66 -6.13 -11.89
C ALA A 110 -5.12 -6.58 -11.98
N ASP A 111 -5.39 -7.89 -12.01
CA ASP A 111 -6.75 -8.43 -12.02
C ASP A 111 -7.50 -8.10 -10.72
N ALA A 112 -6.86 -8.25 -9.57
CA ALA A 112 -7.44 -7.91 -8.27
C ALA A 112 -7.80 -6.42 -8.19
N GLY A 113 -6.87 -5.53 -8.55
CA GLY A 113 -7.10 -4.09 -8.60
C GLY A 113 -8.23 -3.70 -9.55
N ARG A 114 -8.24 -4.27 -10.77
CA ARG A 114 -9.30 -4.04 -11.75
C ARG A 114 -10.66 -4.48 -11.23
N ARG A 115 -10.79 -5.71 -10.73
CA ARG A 115 -12.05 -6.26 -10.21
C ARG A 115 -12.57 -5.47 -9.02
N PHE A 116 -11.66 -5.02 -8.15
CA PHE A 116 -12.01 -4.15 -7.03
C PHE A 116 -12.56 -2.81 -7.52
N LEU A 117 -11.85 -2.14 -8.44
CA LEU A 117 -12.28 -0.85 -8.98
C LEU A 117 -13.60 -0.96 -9.77
N ASP A 118 -13.77 -1.98 -10.60
CA ASP A 118 -15.02 -2.25 -11.34
C ASP A 118 -16.20 -2.40 -10.36
N PHE A 119 -15.98 -3.05 -9.23
CA PHE A 119 -16.99 -3.23 -8.19
C PHE A 119 -17.31 -1.93 -7.44
N THR A 120 -16.30 -1.11 -7.11
CA THR A 120 -16.51 0.12 -6.36
C THR A 120 -17.18 1.20 -7.22
N ILE A 121 -16.82 1.34 -8.49
CA ILE A 121 -17.42 2.34 -9.39
C ILE A 121 -18.84 1.97 -9.82
N SER A 122 -19.19 0.68 -9.83
CA SER A 122 -20.53 0.22 -10.21
C SER A 122 -21.56 0.35 -9.08
N ARG A 123 -21.16 0.81 -7.88
CA ARG A 123 -22.02 0.87 -6.69
C ARG A 123 -21.99 2.24 -6.01
N ARG A 124 -23.18 2.76 -5.71
CA ARG A 124 -23.32 4.04 -4.99
C ARG A 124 -22.72 3.94 -3.59
N GLY A 125 -21.96 4.97 -3.19
CA GLY A 125 -21.43 5.10 -1.83
C GLY A 125 -20.14 4.32 -1.57
N MET A 126 -19.51 3.76 -2.61
CA MET A 126 -18.30 2.94 -2.49
C MET A 126 -16.99 3.65 -2.87
N GLY A 127 -17.03 4.92 -3.29
CA GLY A 127 -15.85 5.66 -3.76
C GLY A 127 -14.68 5.73 -2.76
N LYS A 128 -14.97 5.69 -1.45
CA LYS A 128 -13.94 5.67 -0.37
C LYS A 128 -13.36 4.28 -0.09
N SER A 129 -13.78 3.24 -0.80
CA SER A 129 -13.25 1.89 -0.60
C SER A 129 -11.86 1.79 -1.20
N ILE A 130 -10.97 1.09 -0.50
CA ILE A 130 -9.62 0.82 -0.97
C ILE A 130 -9.31 -0.68 -0.90
N LEU A 131 -8.49 -1.16 -1.84
CA LEU A 131 -7.75 -2.41 -1.73
C LEU A 131 -6.30 -2.00 -1.52
N VAL A 132 -5.65 -2.50 -0.46
CA VAL A 132 -4.27 -2.15 -0.13
C VAL A 132 -3.46 -3.43 0.02
N VAL A 133 -2.21 -3.41 -0.43
CA VAL A 133 -1.20 -4.39 -0.02
C VAL A 133 -0.07 -3.63 0.66
N GLU A 134 0.22 -3.98 1.91
CA GLU A 134 1.18 -3.25 2.74
C GLU A 134 2.48 -4.04 2.93
N PHE A 135 3.59 -3.41 2.57
CA PHE A 135 4.94 -3.95 2.71
C PHE A 135 5.68 -3.16 3.80
N PHE A 136 6.01 -3.84 4.89
CA PHE A 136 6.67 -3.24 6.05
C PHE A 136 7.58 -4.27 6.75
N PRO A 137 8.54 -3.85 7.57
CA PRO A 137 9.44 -4.76 8.27
C PRO A 137 8.68 -5.71 9.21
N THR A 138 8.75 -7.02 8.96
CA THR A 138 8.02 -8.03 9.75
C THR A 138 8.84 -8.66 10.88
N ALA A 139 10.13 -8.28 11.01
CA ALA A 139 11.05 -8.88 11.97
C ALA A 139 10.52 -8.83 13.42
N ALA A 140 9.99 -7.68 13.85
CA ALA A 140 9.41 -7.53 15.19
C ALA A 140 8.17 -8.40 15.41
N ILE A 141 7.33 -8.55 14.37
CA ILE A 141 6.16 -9.43 14.43
C ILE A 141 6.61 -10.88 14.60
N ARG A 142 7.57 -11.33 13.80
CA ARG A 142 8.10 -12.71 13.79
C ARG A 142 8.88 -13.07 15.06
N ALA A 143 9.50 -12.09 15.72
CA ALA A 143 10.21 -12.31 16.98
C ALA A 143 9.27 -12.57 18.16
N THR A 144 7.97 -12.31 18.02
CA THR A 144 6.97 -12.51 19.07
C THR A 144 6.40 -13.94 18.99
N PRO A 145 6.44 -14.74 20.09
CA PRO A 145 5.85 -16.08 20.10
C PRO A 145 4.37 -16.10 19.75
N HIS A 146 3.93 -17.14 19.03
CA HIS A 146 2.55 -17.27 18.55
C HIS A 146 1.49 -17.27 19.66
N ASP A 147 1.83 -17.79 20.84
CA ASP A 147 0.95 -17.92 22.00
C ASP A 147 1.02 -16.73 22.97
N SER A 148 1.91 -15.76 22.72
CA SER A 148 2.09 -14.60 23.62
C SER A 148 0.97 -13.56 23.51
N THR A 149 0.20 -13.57 22.42
CA THR A 149 -0.91 -12.63 22.16
C THR A 149 -2.01 -13.29 21.33
N ALA A 150 -3.20 -12.70 21.27
CA ALA A 150 -4.28 -13.17 20.40
C ALA A 150 -3.98 -13.04 18.89
N PHE A 151 -3.01 -12.22 18.49
CA PHE A 151 -2.61 -12.07 17.09
C PHE A 151 -1.67 -13.21 16.68
N ALA A 152 -2.23 -14.24 16.06
CA ALA A 152 -1.51 -15.44 15.65
C ALA A 152 -0.71 -15.27 14.34
N ASN A 153 -0.90 -14.19 13.59
CA ASN A 153 -0.36 -14.06 12.24
C ASN A 153 1.11 -13.58 12.25
N ARG A 154 2.03 -14.47 12.63
CA ARG A 154 3.46 -14.17 12.86
C ARG A 154 4.42 -14.68 11.76
N GLY A 155 3.88 -15.07 10.61
CA GLY A 155 4.64 -15.69 9.51
C GLY A 155 5.47 -14.71 8.67
N GLU A 156 6.20 -15.26 7.70
CA GLU A 156 6.98 -14.50 6.71
C GLU A 156 6.10 -14.14 5.50
N HIS A 157 5.16 -13.23 5.75
CA HIS A 157 4.19 -12.76 4.76
C HIS A 157 3.72 -11.34 5.11
N TYR A 158 3.10 -10.69 4.13
CA TYR A 158 2.50 -9.37 4.26
C TYR A 158 0.99 -9.45 4.43
N LEU A 159 0.35 -8.31 4.72
CA LEU A 159 -1.10 -8.19 4.83
C LEU A 159 -1.65 -7.38 3.65
N ALA A 160 -2.81 -7.80 3.16
CA ALA A 160 -3.64 -7.06 2.20
C ALA A 160 -5.10 -7.04 2.67
#